data_AF-A0A2V8WR58-F1
#
_entry.id   AF-A0A2V8WR58-F1
#
_cell.length_a   1.000
_cell.length_b   1.000
_cell.length_c   1.000
_cell.angle_alpha   90.00
_cell.angle_beta   90.00
_cell.angle_gamma   90.00
#
_symmetry.space_group_name_H-M   'P 1'
#
loop_
_entity.id
_entity.type
_entity.pdbx_description
1 polymer ?
#
loop_
_entity_poly.entity_id
_entity_poly.type
_entity_poly.pdbx_seq_one_letter_code
_entity_poly.pdbx_strand_id
1 'polypeptide(L)'
;MRKLATIVLGLILGGLGAIAAEAAPKPADQQPRTMEDVVDRVITNENRAVQQIRQYSPLVETYIQNLKPDKDLGYAPAGDKYFLGRADFSKGVSLVSLTDTNSKGKKIFGSIGNFFSFALQFVPDGFLQMIFLDTNGFDKQHYKFDYVRREFLGEVRCLVFDVTPQEKSGKGRFLGRIWVEDQDFNIVRFNGAYSGNGHSSWWFHFDSWRTNVQPGMWMPSFVYSEEKDMHYNLTKKLDFKAQTRLWGYNLGHASQEQELSKILVESAVTDDTKTANDLSPVQAQRTWDHQAEDNVIDRLERIGLVAPKGEVDKILETVVNNLEVTNNIDIQPEVRCRVMMTSTLESYTVGHTIVLSRGLIDVLPDEASLATMIAHELSHVVLGHRLDSSFAFFDQLLINDKDTFRHFGFARTPDEEKAANVKALQLLNNSPYKNQLGNAGLFLTALETRSKEIPNLISPHLGNRVPVVSDLKSATPVDQKQNPQMIVALPIGGRVKVDPWNDKLDLIKSKPVGAVAEREKMPFEVTPFMPYLMRYGTEATKPIAASAATPTDPKTGQAAPGKP
;
A
#
# COMPACT_ATOMS: atom_id res chain seq x y z
N MET A 1 40.71 -41.62 -47.88
CA MET A 1 41.08 -40.19 -47.75
C MET A 1 40.35 -39.39 -48.81
N ARG A 2 39.64 -38.33 -48.35
CA ARG A 2 39.09 -37.17 -49.08
C ARG A 2 38.10 -37.41 -50.24
N LYS A 3 36.90 -36.82 -50.11
CA LYS A 3 36.40 -35.66 -50.89
C LYS A 3 34.91 -35.41 -50.52
N LEU A 4 34.63 -34.32 -49.83
CA LEU A 4 34.07 -33.04 -50.35
C LEU A 4 32.62 -33.17 -50.83
N ALA A 5 31.73 -32.68 -49.97
CA ALA A 5 30.31 -32.50 -50.23
C ALA A 5 30.07 -31.20 -51.02
N THR A 6 29.19 -31.26 -52.01
CA THR A 6 28.68 -30.11 -52.75
C THR A 6 27.16 -30.10 -52.58
N ILE A 7 26.66 -29.01 -51.99
CA ILE A 7 25.25 -28.72 -51.77
C ILE A 7 24.69 -28.15 -53.07
N VAL A 8 23.57 -28.69 -53.55
CA VAL A 8 22.72 -28.06 -54.57
C VAL A 8 21.32 -27.88 -53.99
N LEU A 9 20.87 -26.63 -54.09
CA LEU A 9 19.61 -26.05 -53.64
C LEU A 9 18.46 -26.54 -54.54
N GLY A 10 17.40 -27.07 -53.94
CA GLY A 10 16.14 -27.39 -54.63
C GLY A 10 14.99 -26.58 -54.03
N LEU A 11 14.55 -25.55 -54.76
CA LEU A 11 13.35 -24.75 -54.50
C LEU A 11 12.10 -25.56 -54.90
N ILE A 12 11.16 -25.74 -53.96
CA ILE A 12 9.77 -26.09 -54.28
C ILE A 12 8.85 -25.15 -53.49
N LEU A 13 8.10 -24.34 -54.23
CA LEU A 13 6.90 -23.63 -53.76
C LEU A 13 5.78 -24.64 -53.50
N GLY A 14 5.13 -24.55 -52.34
CA GLY A 14 3.89 -25.26 -52.02
C GLY A 14 3.09 -24.49 -50.97
N GLY A 15 1.83 -24.18 -51.28
CA GLY A 15 0.99 -23.22 -50.54
C GLY A 15 0.73 -23.57 -49.08
N LEU A 16 0.78 -22.55 -48.23
CA LEU A 16 0.30 -22.60 -46.85
C LEU A 16 -1.21 -22.36 -46.84
N GLY A 17 -1.97 -23.44 -46.90
CA GLY A 17 -3.32 -23.45 -46.33
C GLY A 17 -3.18 -23.28 -44.82
N ALA A 18 -3.79 -22.21 -44.28
CA ALA A 18 -3.91 -22.01 -42.85
C ALA A 18 -4.82 -23.08 -42.26
N ILE A 19 -4.23 -24.19 -41.84
CA ILE A 19 -4.88 -25.13 -40.93
C ILE A 19 -4.80 -24.44 -39.57
N ALA A 20 -5.92 -23.92 -39.08
CA ALA A 20 -6.05 -23.53 -37.69
C ALA A 20 -5.69 -24.78 -36.86
N ALA A 21 -4.54 -24.73 -36.18
CA ALA A 21 -4.19 -25.73 -35.20
C ALA A 21 -5.19 -25.60 -34.06
N GLU A 22 -6.25 -26.38 -34.15
CA GLU A 22 -7.22 -26.57 -33.08
C GLU A 22 -6.41 -27.00 -31.85
N ALA A 23 -6.36 -26.11 -30.86
CA ALA A 23 -5.62 -26.35 -29.64
C ALA A 23 -6.08 -27.69 -29.06
N ALA A 24 -5.13 -28.61 -28.86
CA ALA A 24 -5.43 -29.89 -28.24
C ALA A 24 -6.25 -29.66 -26.96
N PRO A 25 -7.36 -30.39 -26.76
CA PRO A 25 -8.19 -30.19 -25.59
C PRO A 25 -7.34 -30.42 -24.34
N LYS A 26 -7.23 -29.39 -23.48
CA LYS A 26 -6.69 -29.56 -22.14
C LYS A 26 -7.42 -30.74 -21.49
N PRO A 27 -6.71 -31.68 -20.83
CA PRO A 27 -7.38 -32.72 -20.07
C PRO A 27 -8.39 -32.07 -19.14
N ALA A 28 -9.66 -32.48 -19.23
CA ALA A 28 -10.69 -32.00 -18.33
C ALA A 28 -10.19 -32.20 -16.90
N ASP A 29 -10.01 -31.11 -16.16
CA ASP A 29 -9.66 -31.15 -14.76
C ASP A 29 -10.68 -32.05 -14.05
N GLN A 30 -10.24 -33.23 -13.64
CA GLN A 30 -11.07 -34.13 -12.85
C GLN A 30 -11.41 -33.37 -11.56
N GLN A 31 -12.66 -32.96 -11.41
CA GLN A 31 -13.15 -32.43 -10.14
C GLN A 31 -12.71 -33.39 -9.03
N PRO A 32 -12.04 -32.89 -7.97
CA PRO A 32 -11.48 -33.76 -6.95
C PRO A 32 -12.59 -34.62 -6.36
N ARG A 33 -12.34 -35.93 -6.30
CA ARG A 33 -13.34 -36.92 -5.90
C ARG A 33 -13.33 -37.15 -4.40
N THR A 34 -12.22 -36.80 -3.73
CA THR A 34 -12.03 -36.94 -2.29
C THR A 34 -11.42 -35.69 -1.66
N MET A 35 -11.53 -35.58 -0.33
CA MET A 35 -10.84 -34.53 0.44
C MET A 35 -9.32 -34.68 0.34
N GLU A 36 -8.83 -35.89 0.16
CA GLU A 36 -7.41 -36.16 0.00
C GLU A 36 -6.85 -35.56 -1.29
N ASP A 37 -7.59 -35.70 -2.40
CA ASP A 37 -7.24 -35.09 -3.69
C ASP A 37 -7.17 -33.56 -3.59
N VAL A 38 -8.09 -32.96 -2.81
CA VAL A 38 -8.10 -31.51 -2.56
C VAL A 38 -6.82 -31.10 -1.84
N VAL A 39 -6.45 -31.80 -0.76
CA VAL A 39 -5.25 -31.49 0.01
C VAL A 39 -3.98 -31.66 -0.84
N ASP A 40 -3.91 -32.67 -1.70
CA ASP A 40 -2.77 -32.84 -2.62
C ASP A 40 -2.64 -31.69 -3.63
N ARG A 41 -3.76 -31.21 -4.17
CA ARG A 41 -3.77 -30.02 -5.04
C ARG A 41 -3.33 -28.78 -4.27
N VAL A 42 -3.84 -28.55 -3.06
CA VAL A 42 -3.44 -27.42 -2.19
C VAL A 42 -1.93 -27.42 -1.95
N ILE A 43 -1.36 -28.57 -1.58
CA ILE A 43 0.08 -28.72 -1.34
C ILE A 43 0.87 -28.44 -2.62
N THR A 44 0.45 -29.02 -3.74
CA THR A 44 1.13 -28.84 -5.03
C THR A 44 1.13 -27.37 -5.46
N ASN A 45 0.00 -26.69 -5.29
CA ASN A 45 -0.15 -25.29 -5.67
C ASN A 45 0.59 -24.36 -4.74
N GLU A 46 0.59 -24.59 -3.42
CA GLU A 46 1.35 -23.77 -2.49
C GLU A 46 2.86 -23.84 -2.80
N ASN A 47 3.38 -25.04 -3.02
CA ASN A 47 4.78 -25.21 -3.39
C ASN A 47 5.11 -24.52 -4.73
N ARG A 48 4.18 -24.55 -5.70
CA ARG A 48 4.34 -23.79 -6.96
C ARG A 48 4.30 -22.28 -6.72
N ALA A 49 3.38 -21.80 -5.89
CA ALA A 49 3.22 -20.38 -5.56
C ALA A 49 4.49 -19.85 -4.89
N VAL A 50 5.10 -20.61 -3.96
CA VAL A 50 6.40 -20.27 -3.36
C VAL A 50 7.48 -20.07 -4.43
N GLN A 51 7.58 -20.98 -5.42
CA GLN A 51 8.57 -20.82 -6.49
C GLN A 51 8.28 -19.61 -7.38
N GLN A 52 7.00 -19.32 -7.65
CA GLN A 52 6.60 -18.13 -8.42
C GLN A 52 6.93 -16.84 -7.68
N ILE A 53 6.60 -16.74 -6.38
CA ILE A 53 6.87 -15.55 -5.57
C ILE A 53 8.37 -15.20 -5.56
N ARG A 54 9.24 -16.21 -5.49
CA ARG A 54 10.69 -16.04 -5.47
C ARG A 54 11.28 -15.45 -6.76
N GLN A 55 10.52 -15.39 -7.86
CA GLN A 55 10.95 -14.80 -9.12
C GLN A 55 10.84 -13.28 -9.14
N TYR A 56 10.19 -12.68 -8.14
CA TYR A 56 9.93 -11.25 -8.06
C TYR A 56 10.70 -10.57 -6.94
N SER A 57 10.84 -9.25 -7.04
CA SER A 57 11.48 -8.39 -6.02
C SER A 57 10.59 -7.20 -5.66
N PRO A 58 9.39 -7.44 -5.08
CA PRO A 58 8.47 -6.38 -4.72
C PRO A 58 9.06 -5.42 -3.68
N LEU A 59 8.54 -4.20 -3.64
CA LEU A 59 8.67 -3.32 -2.49
C LEU A 59 7.88 -3.90 -1.31
N VAL A 60 8.43 -3.73 -0.12
CA VAL A 60 7.83 -4.19 1.13
C VAL A 60 7.92 -3.04 2.11
N GLU A 61 6.76 -2.60 2.58
CA GLU A 61 6.63 -1.65 3.68
C GLU A 61 6.09 -2.37 4.90
N THR A 62 6.71 -2.15 6.07
CA THR A 62 6.20 -2.61 7.35
C THR A 62 6.14 -1.45 8.33
N TYR A 63 4.93 -1.12 8.79
CA TYR A 63 4.70 -0.16 9.86
C TYR A 63 4.25 -0.90 11.12
N ILE A 64 4.90 -0.60 12.25
CA ILE A 64 4.69 -1.26 13.54
C ILE A 64 4.36 -0.21 14.58
N GLN A 65 3.29 -0.42 15.33
CA GLN A 65 2.87 0.42 16.44
C GLN A 65 2.95 -0.39 17.74
N ASN A 66 3.86 -0.01 18.63
CA ASN A 66 3.90 -0.57 19.98
C ASN A 66 2.73 0.00 20.78
N LEU A 67 2.18 -0.81 21.67
CA LEU A 67 1.04 -0.47 22.49
C LEU A 67 1.41 -0.46 23.96
N LYS A 68 0.72 0.38 24.73
CA LYS A 68 0.71 0.38 26.19
C LYS A 68 -0.75 0.34 26.67
N PRO A 69 -1.04 -0.30 27.82
CA PRO A 69 -2.36 -0.22 28.42
C PRO A 69 -2.77 1.23 28.68
N ASP A 70 -4.02 1.56 28.37
CA ASP A 70 -4.63 2.86 28.61
C ASP A 70 -5.97 2.70 29.34
N LYS A 71 -6.29 3.63 30.26
CA LYS A 71 -7.47 3.51 31.12
C LYS A 71 -8.79 3.71 30.37
N ASP A 72 -8.79 4.54 29.33
CA ASP A 72 -10.00 4.95 28.61
C ASP A 72 -10.11 4.21 27.27
N LEU A 73 -8.98 4.02 26.59
CA LEU A 73 -8.92 3.40 25.25
C LEU A 73 -8.61 1.89 25.29
N GLY A 74 -8.30 1.36 26.47
CA GLY A 74 -7.80 -0.02 26.66
C GLY A 74 -6.33 -0.15 26.30
N TYR A 75 -5.95 0.25 25.09
CA TYR A 75 -4.56 0.34 24.65
C TYR A 75 -4.34 1.62 23.84
N ALA A 76 -3.18 2.24 24.01
CA ALA A 76 -2.76 3.42 23.26
C ALA A 76 -1.37 3.22 22.63
N PRO A 77 -1.05 3.92 21.54
CA PRO A 77 0.29 3.90 20.95
C PRO A 77 1.39 4.33 21.95
N ALA A 78 2.54 3.68 21.87
CA ALA A 78 3.67 3.86 22.79
C ALA A 78 5.02 3.97 22.06
N GLY A 79 5.01 4.35 20.79
CA GLY A 79 6.16 4.36 19.91
C GLY A 79 5.92 3.45 18.70
N ASP A 80 6.59 3.75 17.60
CA ASP A 80 6.44 3.03 16.34
C ASP A 80 7.80 2.62 15.74
N LYS A 81 7.74 1.79 14.69
CA LYS A 81 8.84 1.46 13.80
C LYS A 81 8.35 1.44 12.36
N TYR A 82 9.24 1.77 11.45
CA TYR A 82 8.97 1.79 10.03
C TYR A 82 10.12 1.14 9.27
N PHE A 83 9.78 0.24 8.35
CA PHE A 83 10.73 -0.40 7.46
C PHE A 83 10.21 -0.32 6.03
N LEU A 84 11.08 0.06 5.11
CA LEU A 84 10.80 0.05 3.68
C LEU A 84 12.00 -0.53 2.95
N GLY A 85 11.76 -1.52 2.10
CA GLY A 85 12.83 -2.21 1.39
C GLY A 85 12.34 -2.95 0.16
N ARG A 86 13.27 -3.50 -0.63
CA ARG A 86 12.96 -4.47 -1.69
C ARG A 86 13.19 -5.89 -1.18
N ALA A 87 12.26 -6.78 -1.48
CA ALA A 87 12.45 -8.20 -1.23
C ALA A 87 13.51 -8.78 -2.20
N ASP A 88 14.47 -9.50 -1.65
CA ASP A 88 15.41 -10.33 -2.39
C ASP A 88 15.24 -11.78 -1.92
N PHE A 89 14.75 -12.63 -2.81
CA PHE A 89 14.54 -14.06 -2.55
C PHE A 89 15.66 -14.96 -3.08
N SER A 90 16.70 -14.40 -3.72
CA SER A 90 17.75 -15.17 -4.39
C SER A 90 18.63 -15.97 -3.42
N LYS A 91 18.78 -15.49 -2.17
CA LYS A 91 19.64 -16.09 -1.13
C LYS A 91 18.90 -16.45 0.16
N GLY A 92 17.57 -16.43 0.14
CA GLY A 92 16.72 -16.56 1.33
C GLY A 92 15.72 -15.40 1.40
N VAL A 93 14.98 -15.27 2.50
CA VAL A 93 14.07 -14.14 2.70
C VAL A 93 14.87 -12.97 3.26
N SER A 94 15.17 -11.97 2.42
CA SER A 94 15.91 -10.78 2.84
C SER A 94 15.25 -9.50 2.34
N LEU A 95 15.21 -8.49 3.20
CA LEU A 95 14.73 -7.15 2.88
C LEU A 95 15.93 -6.19 2.70
N VAL A 96 16.16 -5.75 1.47
CA VAL A 96 17.15 -4.70 1.17
C VAL A 96 16.54 -3.35 1.53
N SER A 97 16.93 -2.82 2.68
CA SER A 97 16.43 -1.55 3.20
C SER A 97 16.70 -0.38 2.24
N LEU A 98 15.66 0.44 2.00
CA LEU A 98 15.73 1.71 1.30
C LEU A 98 15.93 2.88 2.27
N THR A 99 15.60 2.70 3.55
CA THR A 99 15.62 3.77 4.56
C THR A 99 16.83 3.69 5.51
N ASP A 100 17.47 2.52 5.66
CA ASP A 100 18.62 2.40 6.55
C ASP A 100 19.91 2.94 5.93
N THR A 101 20.62 3.74 6.73
CA THR A 101 21.85 4.45 6.38
C THR A 101 23.13 3.65 6.60
N ASN A 102 23.04 2.38 6.99
CA ASN A 102 24.22 1.57 7.30
C ASN A 102 24.80 0.89 6.06
N SER A 103 25.28 1.69 5.12
CA SER A 103 26.30 1.22 4.18
C SER A 103 27.57 0.91 4.96
N LYS A 104 27.93 -0.39 5.02
CA LYS A 104 29.29 -0.92 5.24
C LYS A 104 30.26 0.00 6.01
N GLY A 105 30.32 -0.15 7.33
CA GLY A 105 31.49 0.27 8.11
C GLY A 105 31.30 1.47 9.02
N LYS A 106 30.50 1.31 10.09
CA LYS A 106 30.78 1.89 11.42
C LYS A 106 29.90 1.19 12.45
N LYS A 107 30.51 0.29 13.22
CA LYS A 107 29.91 -0.17 14.48
C LYS A 107 29.69 1.08 15.33
N ILE A 108 28.46 1.28 15.82
CA ILE A 108 28.14 2.32 16.80
C ILE A 108 28.85 1.94 18.11
N PHE A 109 30.13 2.31 18.24
CA PHE A 109 30.81 2.45 19.50
C PHE A 109 30.55 3.87 19.98
N GLY A 110 29.41 4.05 20.65
CA GLY A 110 28.93 5.35 21.10
C GLY A 110 27.95 5.24 22.27
N SER A 111 28.21 4.33 23.22
CA SER A 111 27.85 4.50 24.64
C SER A 111 28.52 3.40 25.47
N ILE A 112 29.68 3.70 26.05
CA ILE A 112 30.27 2.89 27.12
C ILE A 112 29.45 3.18 28.39
N GLY A 113 28.26 2.60 28.45
CA GLY A 113 27.34 2.78 29.58
C GLY A 113 26.10 1.87 29.58
N ASN A 114 25.75 1.20 28.47
CA ASN A 114 24.49 0.44 28.38
C ASN A 114 24.66 -1.00 27.84
N PHE A 115 25.66 -1.73 28.33
CA PHE A 115 25.92 -3.14 27.99
C PHE A 115 24.87 -4.15 28.51
N PHE A 116 23.73 -3.68 29.07
CA PHE A 116 22.64 -4.53 29.59
C PHE A 116 21.31 -4.41 28.83
N SER A 117 21.29 -3.83 27.63
CA SER A 117 20.05 -3.77 26.82
C SER A 117 19.92 -4.99 25.90
N PHE A 118 19.45 -6.11 26.45
CA PHE A 118 18.70 -7.13 25.69
C PHE A 118 17.35 -6.52 25.25
N ALA A 119 17.39 -5.49 24.39
CA ALA A 119 16.19 -4.91 23.81
C ALA A 119 15.73 -5.81 22.67
N LEU A 120 14.51 -6.34 22.77
CA LEU A 120 13.86 -7.07 21.70
C LEU A 120 13.79 -6.15 20.47
N GLN A 121 14.45 -6.55 19.38
CA GLN A 121 14.52 -5.77 18.15
C GLN A 121 13.67 -6.45 17.07
N PHE A 122 12.78 -5.68 16.45
CA PHE A 122 12.07 -6.12 15.27
C PHE A 122 13.05 -6.35 14.11
N VAL A 123 12.96 -7.51 13.47
CA VAL A 123 13.80 -7.88 12.32
C VAL A 123 12.93 -7.81 11.07
N PRO A 124 13.23 -6.93 10.09
CA PRO A 124 12.39 -6.75 8.90
C PRO A 124 12.20 -8.03 8.09
N ASP A 125 13.25 -8.85 7.97
CA ASP A 125 13.21 -10.15 7.29
C ASP A 125 12.17 -11.10 7.91
N GLY A 126 11.96 -11.02 9.23
CA GLY A 126 10.97 -11.83 9.93
C GLY A 126 9.53 -11.44 9.59
N PHE A 127 9.26 -10.16 9.34
CA PHE A 127 7.95 -9.71 8.83
C PHE A 127 7.75 -10.12 7.38
N LEU A 128 8.80 -9.99 6.54
CA LEU A 128 8.74 -10.47 5.17
C LEU A 128 8.51 -11.99 5.09
N GLN A 129 9.06 -12.77 6.02
CA GLN A 129 8.87 -14.22 6.05
C GLN A 129 7.39 -14.62 6.16
N MET A 130 6.55 -13.81 6.81
CA MET A 130 5.12 -14.06 7.03
C MET A 130 4.27 -14.10 5.75
N ILE A 131 4.85 -13.84 4.58
CA ILE A 131 4.20 -14.09 3.29
C ILE A 131 4.18 -15.58 2.89
N PHE A 132 4.90 -16.44 3.62
CA PHE A 132 4.99 -17.88 3.37
C PHE A 132 4.44 -18.69 4.54
N LEU A 133 3.71 -19.78 4.25
CA LEU A 133 3.37 -20.78 5.27
C LEU A 133 4.60 -21.59 5.68
N ASP A 134 5.26 -22.17 4.70
CA ASP A 134 6.48 -22.94 4.86
C ASP A 134 7.14 -23.06 3.51
N THR A 135 8.40 -22.66 3.40
CA THR A 135 9.09 -22.66 2.12
C THR A 135 9.76 -23.99 1.78
N ASN A 136 9.88 -24.91 2.74
CA ASN A 136 10.76 -26.08 2.66
C ASN A 136 10.10 -27.41 3.08
N GLY A 137 8.85 -27.42 3.54
CA GLY A 137 8.18 -28.67 3.95
C GLY A 137 6.68 -28.59 4.12
N PHE A 138 5.98 -27.84 3.26
CA PHE A 138 4.52 -27.88 3.22
C PHE A 138 4.04 -29.16 2.51
N ASP A 139 3.88 -30.24 3.27
CA ASP A 139 3.45 -31.55 2.78
C ASP A 139 2.70 -32.37 3.87
N LYS A 140 2.11 -33.50 3.49
CA LYS A 140 1.36 -34.40 4.42
C LYS A 140 2.25 -35.11 5.46
N GLN A 141 3.57 -35.18 5.25
CA GLN A 141 4.49 -35.81 6.22
C GLN A 141 4.73 -34.87 7.40
N HIS A 142 4.77 -33.57 7.13
CA HIS A 142 5.01 -32.53 8.12
C HIS A 142 3.72 -31.91 8.65
N TYR A 143 2.59 -32.05 7.95
CA TYR A 143 1.34 -31.39 8.30
C TYR A 143 0.13 -32.32 8.32
N LYS A 144 -0.77 -32.04 9.26
CA LYS A 144 -2.14 -32.53 9.29
C LYS A 144 -3.08 -31.42 8.83
N PHE A 145 -4.05 -31.78 7.99
CA PHE A 145 -5.07 -30.90 7.44
C PHE A 145 -6.45 -31.35 7.93
N ASP A 146 -7.16 -30.46 8.61
CA ASP A 146 -8.50 -30.71 9.13
C ASP A 146 -9.49 -29.73 8.47
N TYR A 147 -10.42 -30.25 7.67
CA TYR A 147 -11.44 -29.41 7.03
C TYR A 147 -12.40 -28.81 8.07
N VAL A 148 -12.64 -27.51 7.96
CA VAL A 148 -13.48 -26.75 8.90
C VAL A 148 -14.84 -26.42 8.26
N ARG A 149 -14.82 -25.66 7.16
CA ARG A 149 -16.04 -25.12 6.54
C ARG A 149 -15.78 -24.54 5.15
N ARG A 150 -16.84 -24.03 4.52
CA ARG A 150 -16.77 -23.09 3.39
C ARG A 150 -17.02 -21.66 3.88
N GLU A 151 -16.34 -20.71 3.26
CA GLU A 151 -16.45 -19.29 3.59
C GLU A 151 -16.23 -18.45 2.33
N PHE A 152 -16.86 -17.28 2.23
CA PHE A 152 -16.59 -16.32 1.16
C PHE A 152 -15.63 -15.24 1.68
N LEU A 153 -14.57 -14.99 0.92
CA LEU A 153 -13.71 -13.82 1.09
C LEU A 153 -13.97 -12.91 -0.11
N GLY A 154 -14.81 -11.90 0.07
CA GLY A 154 -15.34 -11.12 -1.06
C GLY A 154 -16.19 -12.00 -1.99
N GLU A 155 -15.83 -12.07 -3.27
CA GLU A 155 -16.48 -12.94 -4.27
C GLU A 155 -15.84 -14.34 -4.35
N VAL A 156 -14.72 -14.55 -3.64
CA VAL A 156 -13.93 -15.78 -3.72
C VAL A 156 -14.46 -16.78 -2.70
N ARG A 157 -15.06 -17.86 -3.21
CA ARG A 157 -15.47 -18.99 -2.38
C ARG A 157 -14.25 -19.80 -1.97
N CYS A 158 -14.13 -20.07 -0.67
CA CYS A 158 -13.01 -20.77 -0.09
C CYS A 158 -13.42 -22.03 0.68
N LEU A 159 -12.57 -23.04 0.63
CA LEU A 159 -12.50 -24.16 1.57
C LEU A 159 -11.53 -23.78 2.69
N VAL A 160 -11.94 -24.00 3.93
CA VAL A 160 -11.18 -23.61 5.13
C VAL A 160 -10.63 -24.85 5.81
N PHE A 161 -9.33 -24.84 6.12
CA PHE A 161 -8.65 -25.94 6.79
C PHE A 161 -7.84 -25.43 7.98
N ASP A 162 -7.85 -26.19 9.07
CA ASP A 162 -6.86 -26.05 10.13
C ASP A 162 -5.63 -26.88 9.75
N VAL A 163 -4.44 -26.28 9.87
CA VAL A 163 -3.14 -26.85 9.51
C VAL A 163 -2.30 -26.94 10.77
N THR A 164 -1.97 -28.17 11.16
CA THR A 164 -1.20 -28.46 12.37
C THR A 164 0.07 -29.21 12.00
N PRO A 165 1.27 -28.75 12.43
CA PRO A 165 2.49 -29.51 12.25
C PRO A 165 2.40 -30.88 12.94
N GLN A 166 2.86 -31.92 12.27
CA GLN A 166 3.00 -33.26 12.84
C GLN A 166 4.09 -33.28 13.92
N GLU A 167 4.02 -34.27 14.81
CA GLU A 167 5.08 -34.49 15.79
C GLU A 167 6.44 -34.69 15.09
N LYS A 168 7.50 -34.07 15.61
CA LYS A 168 8.88 -34.14 15.08
C LYS A 168 9.05 -33.57 13.65
N SER A 169 8.13 -32.76 13.16
CA SER A 169 8.20 -32.09 11.85
C SER A 169 9.27 -30.98 11.73
N GLY A 170 9.99 -30.68 12.82
CA GLY A 170 11.03 -29.63 12.88
C GLY A 170 10.58 -28.40 13.68
N LYS A 171 11.35 -27.31 13.57
CA LYS A 171 11.04 -26.01 14.20
C LYS A 171 10.67 -24.99 13.12
N GLY A 172 9.90 -23.97 13.47
CA GLY A 172 9.49 -22.88 12.58
C GLY A 172 8.35 -23.25 11.63
N ARG A 173 7.58 -24.30 11.94
CA ARG A 173 6.46 -24.77 11.11
C ARG A 173 5.19 -23.96 11.42
N PHE A 174 4.46 -23.54 10.40
CA PHE A 174 3.19 -22.83 10.56
C PHE A 174 2.14 -23.64 11.32
N LEU A 175 1.44 -23.03 12.26
CA LEU A 175 0.27 -23.58 12.94
C LEU A 175 -0.84 -22.55 12.80
N GLY A 176 -1.99 -22.95 12.24
CA GLY A 176 -3.09 -22.02 12.06
C GLY A 176 -4.15 -22.50 11.08
N ARG A 177 -4.84 -21.55 10.45
CA ARG A 177 -5.94 -21.78 9.52
C ARG A 177 -5.60 -21.22 8.15
N ILE A 178 -5.99 -21.94 7.11
CA ILE A 178 -5.83 -21.56 5.70
C ILE A 178 -7.19 -21.47 5.00
N TRP A 179 -7.30 -20.54 4.06
CA TRP A 179 -8.41 -20.41 3.13
C TRP A 179 -7.90 -20.69 1.73
N VAL A 180 -8.51 -21.69 1.10
CA VAL A 180 -8.15 -22.21 -0.21
C VAL A 180 -9.28 -21.88 -1.17
N GLU A 181 -9.02 -21.17 -2.26
CA GLU A 181 -10.08 -20.88 -3.25
C GLU A 181 -10.54 -22.15 -3.99
N ASP A 182 -11.81 -22.18 -4.40
CA ASP A 182 -12.50 -23.41 -4.83
C ASP A 182 -12.31 -23.83 -6.29
N GLN A 183 -11.60 -23.06 -7.13
CA GLN A 183 -11.40 -23.37 -8.54
C GLN A 183 -10.08 -24.11 -8.76
N ASP A 184 -8.98 -23.47 -8.44
CA ASP A 184 -7.64 -23.99 -8.71
C ASP A 184 -6.98 -24.57 -7.46
N PHE A 185 -7.57 -24.39 -6.27
CA PHE A 185 -7.05 -24.79 -4.95
C PHE A 185 -5.80 -24.02 -4.51
N ASN A 186 -5.74 -22.71 -4.78
CA ASN A 186 -4.69 -21.84 -4.26
C ASN A 186 -5.01 -21.36 -2.84
N ILE A 187 -4.00 -21.27 -1.97
CA ILE A 187 -4.15 -20.62 -0.66
C ILE A 187 -4.17 -19.11 -0.86
N VAL A 188 -5.25 -18.46 -0.45
CA VAL A 188 -5.48 -17.00 -0.62
C VAL A 188 -5.38 -16.22 0.68
N ARG A 189 -5.53 -16.89 1.83
CA ARG A 189 -5.34 -16.33 3.16
C ARG A 189 -4.84 -17.40 4.12
N PHE A 190 -4.00 -17.01 5.07
CA PHE A 190 -3.64 -17.87 6.19
C PHE A 190 -3.41 -17.05 7.46
N ASN A 191 -3.93 -17.55 8.58
CA ASN A 191 -3.93 -16.90 9.88
C ASN A 191 -3.37 -17.86 10.93
N GLY A 192 -2.32 -17.46 11.64
CA GLY A 192 -1.67 -18.32 12.62
C GLY A 192 -0.32 -17.77 13.06
N ALA A 193 0.56 -18.67 13.51
CA ALA A 193 1.93 -18.34 13.91
C ALA A 193 2.87 -19.47 13.51
N TYR A 194 4.18 -19.18 13.44
CA TYR A 194 5.18 -20.24 13.38
C TYR A 194 5.34 -20.88 14.76
N SER A 195 5.54 -22.19 14.79
CA SER A 195 5.67 -22.97 16.02
C SER A 195 7.07 -23.55 16.18
N GLY A 196 7.50 -23.75 17.44
CA GLY A 196 8.78 -24.36 17.79
C GLY A 196 9.63 -23.47 18.68
N ASN A 197 10.02 -24.00 19.85
CA ASN A 197 10.79 -23.29 20.86
C ASN A 197 12.27 -23.18 20.43
N GLY A 198 12.63 -22.04 19.85
CA GLY A 198 14.00 -21.53 19.83
C GLY A 198 14.16 -20.52 20.97
N HIS A 199 15.22 -20.62 21.78
CA HIS A 199 15.48 -19.67 22.87
C HIS A 199 15.74 -18.21 22.39
N SER A 200 15.77 -17.96 21.08
CA SER A 200 16.13 -16.67 20.46
C SER A 200 15.15 -16.13 19.42
N SER A 201 14.09 -16.86 19.05
CA SER A 201 13.14 -16.43 18.00
C SER A 201 11.71 -16.46 18.54
N TRP A 202 11.13 -15.28 18.74
CA TRP A 202 9.73 -15.11 19.08
C TRP A 202 8.91 -15.12 17.79
N TRP A 203 7.95 -16.03 17.69
CA TRP A 203 7.05 -16.10 16.54
C TRP A 203 5.81 -15.29 16.84
N PHE A 204 5.53 -14.31 15.99
CA PHE A 204 4.33 -13.49 16.11
C PHE A 204 3.15 -14.16 15.42
N HIS A 205 1.94 -13.88 15.90
CA HIS A 205 0.70 -14.16 15.21
C HIS A 205 0.56 -13.19 14.04
N PHE A 206 0.14 -13.73 12.90
CA PHE A 206 -0.05 -12.97 11.69
C PHE A 206 -1.22 -13.50 10.85
N ASP A 207 -1.76 -12.61 10.02
CA ASP A 207 -2.80 -12.86 9.03
C ASP A 207 -2.29 -12.39 7.67
N SER A 208 -2.02 -13.33 6.78
CA SER A 208 -1.41 -13.09 5.49
C SER A 208 -2.43 -13.28 4.38
N TRP A 209 -2.47 -12.35 3.44
CA TRP A 209 -3.45 -12.29 2.35
C TRP A 209 -2.75 -12.20 1.00
N ARG A 210 -3.31 -12.93 0.04
CA ARG A 210 -2.91 -12.90 -1.37
C ARG A 210 -4.06 -12.37 -2.24
N THR A 211 -3.71 -11.59 -3.25
CA THR A 211 -4.67 -11.09 -4.25
C THR A 211 -4.43 -11.76 -5.60
N ASN A 212 -5.49 -11.91 -6.38
CA ASN A 212 -5.40 -12.51 -7.70
C ASN A 212 -5.01 -11.46 -8.74
N VAL A 213 -3.73 -11.45 -9.10
CA VAL A 213 -3.16 -10.40 -9.96
C VAL A 213 -3.15 -10.77 -11.44
N GLN A 214 -3.16 -12.07 -11.75
CA GLN A 214 -3.22 -12.66 -13.08
C GLN A 214 -4.01 -13.99 -13.01
N PRO A 215 -4.45 -14.56 -14.15
CA PRO A 215 -5.11 -15.87 -14.15
C PRO A 215 -4.27 -16.94 -13.44
N GLY A 216 -4.84 -17.56 -12.40
CA GLY A 216 -4.17 -18.58 -11.58
C GLY A 216 -3.00 -18.09 -10.71
N MET A 217 -2.72 -16.77 -10.66
CA MET A 217 -1.60 -16.21 -9.89
C MET A 217 -2.11 -15.41 -8.68
N TRP A 218 -1.84 -15.94 -7.49
CA TRP A 218 -2.18 -15.30 -6.22
C TRP A 218 -0.90 -14.83 -5.53
N MET A 219 -0.70 -13.51 -5.50
CA MET A 219 0.52 -12.91 -4.96
C MET A 219 0.29 -12.33 -3.56
N PRO A 220 1.24 -12.48 -2.62
CA PRO A 220 1.17 -11.80 -1.33
C PRO A 220 0.98 -10.30 -1.49
N SER A 221 0.14 -9.70 -0.66
CA SER A 221 -0.15 -8.26 -0.77
C SER A 221 -0.21 -7.59 0.58
N PHE A 222 -0.75 -8.29 1.57
CA PHE A 222 -0.98 -7.73 2.89
C PHE A 222 -0.66 -8.77 3.97
N VAL A 223 0.03 -8.34 5.02
CA VAL A 223 0.18 -9.11 6.26
C VAL A 223 -0.18 -8.19 7.42
N TYR A 224 -1.06 -8.66 8.29
CA TYR A 224 -1.29 -8.05 9.60
C TYR A 224 -0.62 -8.90 10.67
N SER A 225 0.02 -8.29 11.64
CA SER A 225 0.59 -8.99 12.80
C SER A 225 0.18 -8.30 14.09
N GLU A 226 -0.11 -9.06 15.13
CA GLU A 226 -0.48 -8.52 16.43
C GLU A 226 -0.01 -9.45 17.54
N GLU A 227 0.56 -8.87 18.59
CA GLU A 227 0.87 -9.57 19.82
C GLU A 227 0.33 -8.83 21.03
N LYS A 228 -0.11 -9.61 22.01
CA LYS A 228 -0.53 -9.13 23.33
C LYS A 228 0.10 -9.97 24.42
N ASP A 229 0.56 -9.29 25.46
CA ASP A 229 1.18 -9.87 26.64
C ASP A 229 2.35 -10.82 26.32
N MET A 230 3.11 -10.55 25.25
CA MET A 230 4.24 -11.41 24.90
C MET A 230 5.41 -11.15 25.86
N HIS A 231 5.69 -12.11 26.73
CA HIS A 231 6.75 -12.02 27.72
C HIS A 231 8.08 -12.39 27.10
N TYR A 232 8.97 -11.42 26.93
CA TYR A 232 10.33 -11.66 26.46
C TYR A 232 11.38 -11.58 27.58
N ASN A 233 10.97 -11.15 28.79
CA ASN A 233 11.74 -11.21 30.03
C ASN A 233 10.78 -11.23 31.24
N LEU A 234 11.26 -11.56 32.45
CA LEU A 234 10.45 -11.68 33.68
C LEU A 234 9.56 -10.45 33.96
N THR A 235 9.99 -9.26 33.55
CA THR A 235 9.29 -7.99 33.83
C THR A 235 8.88 -7.21 32.59
N LYS A 236 9.19 -7.71 31.38
CA LYS A 236 8.97 -6.97 30.14
C LYS A 236 8.04 -7.71 29.20
N LYS A 237 6.99 -7.00 28.80
CA LYS A 237 5.97 -7.43 27.84
C LYS A 237 6.11 -6.64 26.55
N LEU A 238 5.72 -7.26 25.45
CA LEU A 238 5.57 -6.60 24.16
C LEU A 238 4.11 -6.71 23.71
N ASP A 239 3.49 -5.56 23.49
CA ASP A 239 2.21 -5.42 22.83
C ASP A 239 2.44 -4.61 21.56
N PHE A 240 2.04 -5.11 20.40
CA PHE A 240 2.18 -4.36 19.16
C PHE A 240 1.13 -4.78 18.13
N LYS A 241 0.91 -3.88 17.17
CA LYS A 241 0.23 -4.16 15.90
C LYS A 241 1.13 -3.77 14.74
N ALA A 242 1.08 -4.51 13.64
CA ALA A 242 1.85 -4.21 12.45
C ALA A 242 1.05 -4.46 11.18
N GLN A 243 1.33 -3.67 10.17
CA GLN A 243 0.88 -3.86 8.80
C GLN A 243 2.10 -3.96 7.89
N THR A 244 2.20 -5.04 7.14
CA THR A 244 3.14 -5.21 6.04
C THR A 244 2.39 -5.21 4.71
N ARG A 245 2.89 -4.45 3.74
CA ARG A 245 2.32 -4.32 2.39
C ARG A 245 3.37 -4.64 1.35
N LEU A 246 2.96 -5.32 0.29
CA LEU A 246 3.82 -5.68 -0.83
C LEU A 246 3.23 -5.17 -2.15
N TRP A 247 4.05 -4.55 -2.98
CA TRP A 247 3.68 -4.07 -4.32
C TRP A 247 4.89 -3.99 -5.24
N GLY A 248 4.70 -3.58 -6.49
CA GLY A 248 5.76 -3.49 -7.48
C GLY A 248 6.20 -4.86 -8.00
N TYR A 249 5.26 -5.82 -8.12
CA TYR A 249 5.57 -7.12 -8.73
C TYR A 249 5.89 -7.01 -10.22
N ASN A 250 5.28 -6.07 -10.95
CA ASN A 250 5.48 -5.89 -12.39
C ASN A 250 5.94 -4.47 -12.77
N LEU A 251 6.92 -3.95 -12.02
CA LEU A 251 7.56 -2.66 -12.31
C LEU A 251 8.17 -2.67 -13.72
N GLY A 252 7.79 -1.70 -14.55
CA GLY A 252 8.36 -1.48 -15.89
C GLY A 252 7.53 -2.00 -17.07
N HIS A 253 6.96 -3.21 -17.00
CA HIS A 253 6.16 -3.76 -18.11
C HIS A 253 4.81 -3.04 -18.29
N ALA A 254 4.14 -2.67 -17.19
CA ALA A 254 2.83 -2.01 -17.25
C ALA A 254 2.88 -0.61 -17.89
N SER A 255 3.97 0.15 -17.67
CA SER A 255 4.20 1.45 -18.29
C SER A 255 4.56 1.32 -19.78
N GLN A 256 5.43 0.37 -20.14
CA GLN A 256 5.80 0.11 -21.53
C GLN A 256 4.62 -0.36 -22.40
N GLU A 257 3.77 -1.25 -21.88
CA GLU A 257 2.56 -1.71 -22.58
C GLU A 257 1.56 -0.57 -22.79
N GLN A 258 1.41 0.36 -21.82
CA GLN A 258 0.56 1.54 -21.98
C GLN A 258 1.09 2.48 -23.05
N GLU A 259 2.39 2.76 -23.06
CA GLU A 259 3.01 3.61 -24.09
C GLU A 259 2.92 2.99 -25.49
N LEU A 260 3.19 1.68 -25.62
CA LEU A 260 3.03 0.96 -26.89
C LEU A 260 1.56 0.94 -27.34
N SER A 261 0.62 0.77 -26.43
CA SER A 261 -0.81 0.81 -26.73
C SER A 261 -1.27 2.21 -27.18
N LYS A 262 -0.78 3.29 -26.55
CA LYS A 262 -1.05 4.66 -26.99
C LYS A 262 -0.52 4.91 -28.40
N ILE A 263 0.71 4.48 -28.71
CA ILE A 263 1.30 4.60 -30.06
C ILE A 263 0.45 3.87 -31.11
N LEU A 264 -0.12 2.71 -30.76
CA LEU A 264 -0.97 1.93 -31.66
C LEU A 264 -2.36 2.55 -31.87
N VAL A 265 -2.87 3.31 -30.89
CA VAL A 265 -4.21 3.92 -30.93
C VAL A 265 -4.16 5.35 -31.49
N GLU A 266 -3.11 6.12 -31.23
CA GLU A 266 -2.88 7.47 -31.76
C GLU A 266 -2.19 7.42 -33.13
N SER A 267 -2.92 6.92 -34.14
CA SER A 267 -2.48 6.96 -35.54
C SER A 267 -2.70 8.33 -36.18
N ALA A 268 -2.01 9.36 -35.66
CA ALA A 268 -1.58 10.59 -36.32
C ALA A 268 -0.98 11.51 -35.26
N VAL A 269 0.31 11.36 -34.95
CA VAL A 269 1.05 12.39 -34.20
C VAL A 269 1.09 13.63 -35.09
N THR A 270 0.37 14.69 -34.71
CA THR A 270 0.47 15.98 -35.37
C THR A 270 1.86 16.53 -35.09
N ASP A 271 2.70 16.56 -36.12
CA ASP A 271 4.03 17.15 -36.05
C ASP A 271 3.92 18.68 -36.01
N ASP A 272 3.76 19.23 -34.81
CA ASP A 272 3.66 20.68 -34.55
C ASP A 272 5.01 21.40 -34.71
N THR A 273 6.11 20.68 -34.98
CA THR A 273 7.44 21.27 -35.15
C THR A 273 7.53 22.19 -36.38
N LYS A 274 6.63 22.03 -37.36
CA LYS A 274 6.57 22.84 -38.58
C LYS A 274 6.15 24.30 -38.32
N THR A 275 5.57 24.57 -37.15
CA THR A 275 5.17 25.92 -36.70
C THR A 275 5.88 26.37 -35.42
N ALA A 276 6.80 25.57 -34.90
CA ALA A 276 7.53 25.88 -33.67
C ALA A 276 8.63 26.92 -33.94
N ASN A 277 8.62 28.02 -33.19
CA ASN A 277 9.72 28.97 -33.12
C ASN A 277 10.69 28.55 -32.01
N ASP A 278 11.95 29.03 -32.10
CA ASP A 278 12.90 28.88 -31.00
C ASP A 278 12.31 29.43 -29.68
N LEU A 279 12.53 28.69 -28.58
CA LEU A 279 12.10 29.13 -27.25
C LEU A 279 12.91 30.35 -26.83
N SER A 280 12.24 31.37 -26.28
CA SER A 280 12.94 32.46 -25.58
C SER A 280 13.72 31.89 -24.38
N PRO A 281 14.79 32.57 -23.89
CA PRO A 281 15.56 32.09 -22.75
C PRO A 281 14.72 31.77 -21.49
N VAL A 282 13.66 32.55 -21.25
CA VAL A 282 12.75 32.32 -20.13
C VAL A 282 11.87 31.08 -20.35
N GLN A 283 11.39 30.87 -21.58
CA GLN A 283 10.64 29.66 -21.93
C GLN A 283 11.54 28.41 -21.85
N ALA A 284 12.77 28.50 -22.35
CA ALA A 284 13.75 27.42 -22.27
C ALA A 284 14.06 27.04 -20.81
N GLN A 285 14.23 28.02 -19.92
CA GLN A 285 14.41 27.75 -18.49
C GLN A 285 13.20 27.04 -17.87
N ARG A 286 11.97 27.47 -18.21
CA ARG A 286 10.76 26.79 -17.71
C ARG A 286 10.67 25.36 -18.22
N THR A 287 10.88 25.14 -19.51
CA THR A 287 10.93 23.79 -20.10
C THR A 287 11.98 22.92 -19.42
N TRP A 288 13.15 23.50 -19.10
CA TRP A 288 14.21 22.79 -18.38
C TRP A 288 13.78 22.41 -16.95
N ASP A 289 13.15 23.32 -16.22
CA ASP A 289 12.62 23.04 -14.88
C ASP A 289 11.54 21.95 -14.94
N HIS A 290 10.63 21.97 -15.93
CA HIS A 290 9.64 20.89 -16.12
C HIS A 290 10.26 19.55 -16.46
N GLN A 291 11.33 19.55 -17.26
CA GLN A 291 12.05 18.32 -17.55
C GLN A 291 12.64 17.73 -16.26
N ALA A 292 13.14 18.56 -15.34
CA ALA A 292 13.59 18.09 -14.02
C ALA A 292 12.43 17.47 -13.22
N GLU A 293 11.24 18.09 -13.25
CA GLU A 293 10.05 17.57 -12.59
C GLU A 293 9.64 16.19 -13.12
N ASP A 294 9.50 16.07 -14.44
CA ASP A 294 9.08 14.84 -15.11
C ASP A 294 10.09 13.71 -14.87
N ASN A 295 11.38 14.01 -14.98
CA ASN A 295 12.47 13.08 -14.70
C ASN A 295 12.40 12.47 -13.29
N VAL A 296 12.15 13.31 -12.28
CA VAL A 296 12.04 12.86 -10.88
C VAL A 296 10.79 11.98 -10.71
N ILE A 297 9.63 12.44 -11.19
CA ILE A 297 8.38 11.70 -11.05
C ILE A 297 8.45 10.36 -11.79
N ASP A 298 8.96 10.34 -13.02
CA ASP A 298 9.17 9.12 -13.80
C ASP A 298 10.13 8.16 -13.10
N ARG A 299 11.21 8.67 -12.51
CA ARG A 299 12.14 7.83 -11.75
C ARG A 299 11.46 7.19 -10.55
N LEU A 300 10.71 7.97 -9.77
CA LEU A 300 10.01 7.49 -8.59
C LEU A 300 8.88 6.50 -8.95
N GLU A 301 8.19 6.70 -10.07
CA GLU A 301 7.19 5.77 -10.59
C GLU A 301 7.82 4.46 -11.04
N ARG A 302 8.91 4.50 -11.83
CA ARG A 302 9.60 3.29 -12.33
C ARG A 302 10.09 2.37 -11.22
N ILE A 303 10.44 2.94 -10.07
CA ILE A 303 10.91 2.16 -8.92
C ILE A 303 9.76 1.79 -7.97
N GLY A 304 8.52 2.22 -8.23
CA GLY A 304 7.33 1.89 -7.43
C GLY A 304 7.16 2.74 -6.18
N LEU A 305 7.83 3.89 -6.05
CA LEU A 305 7.63 4.81 -4.93
C LEU A 305 6.48 5.80 -5.16
N VAL A 306 6.18 6.11 -6.42
CA VAL A 306 5.00 6.90 -6.84
C VAL A 306 4.10 6.00 -7.68
N ALA A 307 2.79 6.04 -7.40
CA ALA A 307 1.80 5.29 -8.18
C ALA A 307 1.68 5.83 -9.60
N PRO A 308 1.44 5.00 -10.63
CA PRO A 308 1.02 5.48 -11.94
C PRO A 308 -0.24 6.35 -11.84
N LYS A 309 -0.36 7.37 -12.71
CA LYS A 309 -1.49 8.31 -12.68
C LYS A 309 -2.83 7.55 -12.77
N GLY A 310 -3.74 7.80 -11.83
CA GLY A 310 -4.99 7.05 -11.66
C GLY A 310 -6.18 7.88 -11.20
N GLU A 311 -7.18 7.21 -10.62
CA GLU A 311 -8.41 7.84 -10.12
C GLU A 311 -8.13 8.76 -8.92
N VAL A 312 -7.23 8.33 -8.02
CA VAL A 312 -6.89 9.11 -6.82
C VAL A 312 -6.25 10.45 -7.21
N ASP A 313 -5.31 10.48 -8.17
CA ASP A 313 -4.67 11.69 -8.68
C ASP A 313 -5.71 12.71 -9.17
N LYS A 314 -6.71 12.26 -9.94
CA LYS A 314 -7.80 13.12 -10.47
C LYS A 314 -8.64 13.76 -9.36
N ILE A 315 -8.85 13.04 -8.26
CA ILE A 315 -9.59 13.56 -7.10
C ILE A 315 -8.78 14.65 -6.42
N LEU A 316 -7.47 14.45 -6.25
CA LEU A 316 -6.57 15.47 -5.73
C LEU A 316 -6.54 16.70 -6.64
N GLU A 317 -6.42 16.51 -7.97
CA GLU A 317 -6.45 17.57 -8.98
C GLU A 317 -7.80 18.34 -8.96
N THR A 318 -8.91 17.69 -8.64
CA THR A 318 -10.20 18.37 -8.46
C THR A 318 -10.17 19.36 -7.29
N VAL A 319 -9.52 18.98 -6.18
CA VAL A 319 -9.36 19.88 -5.03
C VAL A 319 -8.40 21.04 -5.35
N VAL A 320 -7.32 20.77 -6.10
CA VAL A 320 -6.43 21.83 -6.62
C VAL A 320 -7.20 22.82 -7.49
N ASN A 321 -7.94 22.32 -8.48
CA ASN A 321 -8.75 23.15 -9.38
C ASN A 321 -9.75 24.03 -8.61
N ASN A 322 -10.40 23.48 -7.58
CA ASN A 322 -11.29 24.27 -6.73
C ASN A 322 -10.56 25.42 -6.04
N LEU A 323 -9.34 25.19 -5.54
CA LEU A 323 -8.52 26.23 -4.90
C LEU A 323 -8.03 27.27 -5.90
N GLU A 324 -7.60 26.87 -7.09
CA GLU A 324 -7.09 27.78 -8.12
C GLU A 324 -8.19 28.69 -8.66
N VAL A 325 -9.34 28.12 -9.03
CA VAL A 325 -10.47 28.86 -9.59
C VAL A 325 -10.99 29.90 -8.61
N THR A 326 -11.19 29.55 -7.34
CA THR A 326 -11.75 30.51 -6.37
C THR A 326 -10.75 31.57 -5.93
N ASN A 327 -9.45 31.34 -6.15
CA ASN A 327 -8.39 32.31 -5.87
C ASN A 327 -7.92 33.09 -7.11
N ASN A 328 -8.53 32.85 -8.27
CA ASN A 328 -8.15 33.45 -9.55
C ASN A 328 -6.65 33.27 -9.85
N ILE A 329 -6.17 32.04 -9.62
CA ILE A 329 -4.80 31.61 -9.87
C ILE A 329 -4.77 30.91 -11.23
N ASP A 330 -3.87 31.37 -12.10
CA ASP A 330 -3.57 30.74 -13.39
C ASP A 330 -2.07 30.42 -13.41
N ILE A 331 -1.74 29.16 -13.16
CA ILE A 331 -0.36 28.66 -13.14
C ILE A 331 -0.13 27.92 -14.44
N GLN A 332 0.97 28.26 -15.11
CA GLN A 332 1.38 27.60 -16.35
C GLN A 332 2.81 27.08 -16.19
N PRO A 333 3.01 25.76 -16.38
CA PRO A 333 2.02 24.73 -16.72
C PRO A 333 1.14 24.35 -15.53
N GLU A 334 0.08 23.60 -15.83
CA GLU A 334 -0.90 23.16 -14.84
C GLU A 334 -0.28 22.41 -13.66
N VAL A 335 -0.85 22.61 -12.48
CA VAL A 335 -0.46 21.89 -11.27
C VAL A 335 -0.98 20.46 -11.37
N ARG A 336 -0.06 19.50 -11.19
CA ARG A 336 -0.38 18.06 -11.20
C ARG A 336 -0.41 17.52 -9.79
N CYS A 337 -1.20 16.47 -9.55
CA CYS A 337 -1.08 15.71 -8.31
C CYS A 337 -0.58 14.30 -8.59
N ARG A 338 0.29 13.79 -7.72
CA ARG A 338 0.74 12.39 -7.71
C ARG A 338 0.67 11.81 -6.30
N VAL A 339 0.60 10.49 -6.22
CA VAL A 339 0.52 9.79 -4.93
C VAL A 339 1.77 8.95 -4.68
N MET A 340 2.42 9.17 -3.55
CA MET A 340 3.52 8.34 -3.06
C MET A 340 2.97 7.11 -2.33
N MET A 341 3.56 5.94 -2.57
CA MET A 341 3.02 4.63 -2.13
C MET A 341 3.11 4.37 -0.62
N THR A 342 3.93 5.13 0.10
CA THR A 342 4.25 4.91 1.51
C THR A 342 3.10 5.30 2.46
N SER A 343 3.12 4.69 3.64
CA SER A 343 2.19 4.95 4.75
C SER A 343 2.64 6.11 5.66
N THR A 344 3.86 6.63 5.49
CA THR A 344 4.31 7.86 6.17
C THR A 344 3.36 9.00 5.87
N LEU A 345 3.24 9.97 6.78
CA LEU A 345 2.41 11.16 6.60
C LEU A 345 3.30 12.28 6.08
N GLU A 346 3.37 12.41 4.76
CA GLU A 346 4.19 13.41 4.09
C GLU A 346 3.51 13.97 2.85
N SER A 347 3.83 15.22 2.56
CA SER A 347 3.49 15.92 1.34
C SER A 347 4.67 16.80 0.93
N TYR A 348 4.80 17.03 -0.38
CA TYR A 348 5.82 17.91 -0.94
C TYR A 348 5.47 18.32 -2.36
N THR A 349 6.29 19.22 -2.91
CA THR A 349 6.23 19.65 -4.30
C THR A 349 7.49 19.25 -5.04
N VAL A 350 7.32 18.66 -6.23
CA VAL A 350 8.37 18.49 -7.24
C VAL A 350 8.05 19.48 -8.35
N GLY A 351 8.57 20.70 -8.19
CA GLY A 351 8.19 21.85 -9.00
C GLY A 351 6.67 22.08 -8.98
N HIS A 352 5.99 21.92 -10.12
CA HIS A 352 4.53 22.09 -10.24
C HIS A 352 3.73 20.83 -9.90
N THR A 353 4.39 19.74 -9.51
CA THR A 353 3.73 18.49 -9.12
C THR A 353 3.61 18.40 -7.61
N ILE A 354 2.39 18.43 -7.09
CA ILE A 354 2.09 18.17 -5.68
C ILE A 354 2.07 16.66 -5.45
N VAL A 355 2.83 16.17 -4.48
CA VAL A 355 2.88 14.75 -4.11
C VAL A 355 2.36 14.58 -2.69
N LEU A 356 1.38 13.69 -2.51
CA LEU A 356 0.88 13.28 -1.19
C LEU A 356 1.15 11.80 -0.99
N SER A 357 1.56 11.41 0.21
CA SER A 357 1.64 9.99 0.53
C SER A 357 0.25 9.35 0.67
N ARG A 358 0.17 8.07 0.31
CA ARG A 358 -1.01 7.23 0.53
C ARG A 358 -1.43 7.25 2.00
N GLY A 359 -0.44 7.18 2.90
CA GLY A 359 -0.68 7.28 4.34
C GLY A 359 -1.40 8.55 4.75
N LEU A 360 -1.00 9.71 4.21
CA LEU A 360 -1.67 10.98 4.50
C LEU A 360 -3.11 10.99 4.00
N ILE A 361 -3.35 10.52 2.78
CA ILE A 361 -4.70 10.43 2.20
C ILE A 361 -5.60 9.49 3.03
N ASP A 362 -5.06 8.39 3.53
CA ASP A 362 -5.79 7.40 4.34
C ASP A 362 -6.34 7.99 5.65
N VAL A 363 -5.57 8.86 6.31
CA VAL A 363 -5.87 9.31 7.69
C VAL A 363 -6.66 10.60 7.76
N LEU A 364 -6.73 11.39 6.69
CA LEU A 364 -7.46 12.66 6.67
C LEU A 364 -8.96 12.42 6.90
N PRO A 365 -9.65 13.16 7.77
CA PRO A 365 -11.04 12.86 8.11
C PRO A 365 -12.02 13.24 6.99
N ASP A 366 -11.74 14.27 6.20
CA ASP A 366 -12.64 14.80 5.16
C ASP A 366 -11.90 15.56 4.05
N GLU A 367 -12.67 16.00 3.04
CA GLU A 367 -12.15 16.77 1.90
C GLU A 367 -11.59 18.14 2.32
N ALA A 368 -12.17 18.81 3.32
CA ALA A 368 -11.66 20.11 3.78
C ALA A 368 -10.27 19.99 4.43
N SER A 369 -10.02 18.90 5.15
CA SER A 369 -8.71 18.57 5.71
C SER A 369 -7.71 18.23 4.59
N LEU A 370 -8.14 17.51 3.55
CA LEU A 370 -7.33 17.28 2.35
C LEU A 370 -6.99 18.59 1.63
N ALA A 371 -7.97 19.47 1.45
CA ALA A 371 -7.77 20.78 0.85
C ALA A 371 -6.80 21.64 1.65
N THR A 372 -6.73 21.48 2.97
CA THR A 372 -5.75 22.18 3.80
C THR A 372 -4.32 21.72 3.50
N MET A 373 -4.10 20.40 3.34
CA MET A 373 -2.78 19.88 2.96
C MET A 373 -2.40 20.32 1.54
N ILE A 374 -3.35 20.23 0.60
CA ILE A 374 -3.13 20.64 -0.79
C ILE A 374 -2.89 22.15 -0.89
N ALA A 375 -3.61 22.99 -0.14
CA ALA A 375 -3.42 24.44 -0.15
C ALA A 375 -2.03 24.84 0.35
N HIS A 376 -1.45 24.09 1.29
CA HIS A 376 -0.06 24.27 1.72
C HIS A 376 0.92 23.98 0.59
N GLU A 377 0.81 22.82 -0.05
CA GLU A 377 1.70 22.46 -1.16
C GLU A 377 1.52 23.36 -2.38
N LEU A 378 0.26 23.69 -2.74
CA LEU A 378 -0.04 24.64 -3.80
C LEU A 378 0.56 26.02 -3.50
N SER A 379 0.66 26.41 -2.23
CA SER A 379 1.31 27.66 -1.85
C SER A 379 2.81 27.67 -2.15
N HIS A 380 3.50 26.53 -2.03
CA HIS A 380 4.89 26.43 -2.49
C HIS A 380 5.02 26.66 -4.00
N VAL A 381 4.08 26.11 -4.80
CA VAL A 381 4.04 26.33 -6.25
C VAL A 381 3.79 27.81 -6.56
N VAL A 382 2.76 28.41 -5.95
CA VAL A 382 2.38 29.82 -6.17
C VAL A 382 3.51 30.79 -5.77
N LEU A 383 4.25 30.48 -4.70
CA LEU A 383 5.39 31.28 -4.25
C LEU A 383 6.67 31.02 -5.06
N GLY A 384 6.65 30.06 -5.99
CA GLY A 384 7.78 29.74 -6.85
C GLY A 384 8.96 29.11 -6.12
N HIS A 385 8.70 28.34 -5.05
CA HIS A 385 9.74 27.61 -4.33
C HIS A 385 10.29 26.49 -5.22
N ARG A 386 11.52 26.66 -5.70
CA ARG A 386 12.04 25.90 -6.84
C ARG A 386 12.46 24.48 -6.48
N LEU A 387 12.43 23.63 -7.51
CA LEU A 387 13.12 22.34 -7.55
C LEU A 387 14.58 22.57 -7.96
N ASP A 388 15.48 21.66 -7.58
CA ASP A 388 16.83 21.66 -8.16
C ASP A 388 16.77 21.29 -9.65
N SER A 389 17.03 22.27 -10.50
CA SER A 389 17.10 22.11 -11.96
C SER A 389 18.14 21.10 -12.44
N SER A 390 19.08 20.68 -11.58
CA SER A 390 20.07 19.64 -11.92
C SER A 390 19.41 18.29 -12.24
N PHE A 391 18.22 18.02 -11.73
CA PHE A 391 17.49 16.78 -12.05
C PHE A 391 16.98 16.70 -13.50
N ALA A 392 17.06 17.77 -14.28
CA ALA A 392 16.84 17.71 -15.73
C ALA A 392 17.94 16.93 -16.46
N PHE A 393 19.14 16.83 -15.86
CA PHE A 393 20.21 15.98 -16.36
C PHE A 393 19.96 14.51 -16.00
N PHE A 394 19.83 13.66 -17.02
CA PHE A 394 19.45 12.26 -16.83
C PHE A 394 20.46 11.43 -16.02
N ASP A 395 21.75 11.78 -16.06
CA ASP A 395 22.79 11.11 -15.28
C ASP A 395 22.62 11.29 -13.77
N GLN A 396 22.01 12.40 -13.31
CA GLN A 396 21.66 12.58 -11.90
C GLN A 396 20.65 11.51 -11.45
N LEU A 397 19.80 11.03 -12.35
CA LEU A 397 18.80 10.02 -12.04
C LEU A 397 19.38 8.60 -12.05
N LEU A 398 20.62 8.37 -12.50
CA LEU A 398 21.23 7.03 -12.62
C LEU A 398 21.82 6.53 -11.30
N ILE A 399 20.98 6.45 -10.28
CA ILE A 399 21.34 5.97 -8.93
C ILE A 399 20.82 4.55 -8.67
N ASN A 400 21.39 3.89 -7.66
CA ASN A 400 20.81 2.65 -7.12
C ASN A 400 19.56 2.99 -6.31
N ASP A 401 18.54 2.13 -6.37
CA ASP A 401 17.26 2.35 -5.67
C ASP A 401 17.42 2.58 -4.16
N LYS A 402 18.34 1.87 -3.52
CA LYS A 402 18.66 2.03 -2.09
C LYS A 402 19.19 3.41 -1.69
N ASP A 403 19.66 4.19 -2.66
CA ASP A 403 20.22 5.51 -2.43
C ASP A 403 19.18 6.61 -2.76
N THR A 404 17.97 6.24 -3.21
CA THR A 404 16.89 7.16 -3.63
C THR A 404 16.57 8.23 -2.58
N PHE A 405 16.26 7.85 -1.34
CA PHE A 405 15.90 8.80 -0.27
C PHE A 405 17.09 9.63 0.25
N ARG A 406 18.32 9.31 -0.16
CA ARG A 406 19.49 10.15 0.14
C ARG A 406 19.80 11.11 -0.99
N HIS A 407 19.50 10.70 -2.22
CA HIS A 407 19.78 11.47 -3.40
C HIS A 407 18.71 12.53 -3.64
N PHE A 408 17.43 12.17 -3.48
CA PHE A 408 16.32 13.11 -3.57
C PHE A 408 15.96 13.66 -2.20
N GLY A 409 15.74 14.97 -2.13
CA GLY A 409 15.24 15.67 -0.96
C GLY A 409 14.51 16.94 -1.40
N PHE A 410 13.25 17.05 -0.99
CA PHE A 410 12.34 18.17 -1.31
C PHE A 410 11.90 18.91 -0.05
N ALA A 411 12.60 18.70 1.06
CA ALA A 411 12.38 19.43 2.29
C ALA A 411 12.60 20.94 2.07
N ARG A 412 11.71 21.75 2.62
CA ARG A 412 11.73 23.21 2.49
C ARG A 412 12.39 23.87 3.68
N THR A 413 12.91 25.07 3.46
CA THR A 413 13.45 25.89 4.55
C THR A 413 12.33 26.35 5.49
N PRO A 414 12.63 26.64 6.77
CA PRO A 414 11.62 27.15 7.71
C PRO A 414 10.91 28.44 7.23
N ASP A 415 11.61 29.29 6.49
CA ASP A 415 11.04 30.54 5.94
C ASP A 415 10.07 30.24 4.79
N GLU A 416 10.41 29.31 3.91
CA GLU A 416 9.51 28.83 2.85
C GLU A 416 8.26 28.17 3.43
N GLU A 417 8.40 27.33 4.46
CA GLU A 417 7.27 26.72 5.19
C GLU A 417 6.34 27.79 5.79
N LYS A 418 6.92 28.80 6.43
CA LYS A 418 6.14 29.89 7.01
C LYS A 418 5.41 30.71 5.94
N ALA A 419 6.08 31.03 4.83
CA ALA A 419 5.47 31.76 3.73
C ALA A 419 4.32 30.95 3.10
N ALA A 420 4.52 29.65 2.92
CA ALA A 420 3.49 28.74 2.39
C ALA A 420 2.29 28.63 3.33
N ASN A 421 2.50 28.50 4.65
CA ASN A 421 1.41 28.50 5.63
C ASN A 421 0.54 29.77 5.53
N VAL A 422 1.16 30.95 5.45
CA VAL A 422 0.43 32.22 5.32
C VAL A 422 -0.37 32.26 4.01
N LYS A 423 0.24 31.83 2.90
CA LYS A 423 -0.44 31.81 1.60
C LYS A 423 -1.57 30.77 1.59
N ALA A 424 -1.38 29.61 2.22
CA ALA A 424 -2.37 28.53 2.28
C ALA A 424 -3.65 29.00 2.99
N LEU A 425 -3.51 29.75 4.09
CA LEU A 425 -4.66 30.35 4.78
C LEU A 425 -5.42 31.34 3.88
N GLN A 426 -4.71 32.13 3.08
CA GLN A 426 -5.35 33.02 2.11
C GLN A 426 -6.12 32.22 1.06
N LEU A 427 -5.52 31.15 0.53
CA LEU A 427 -6.16 30.27 -0.44
C LEU A 427 -7.44 29.65 0.14
N LEU A 428 -7.35 29.11 1.35
CA LEU A 428 -8.46 28.45 2.03
C LEU A 428 -9.60 29.41 2.38
N ASN A 429 -9.29 30.63 2.85
CA ASN A 429 -10.31 31.64 3.19
C ASN A 429 -11.13 32.09 1.97
N ASN A 430 -10.55 32.03 0.79
CA ASN A 430 -11.20 32.33 -0.48
C ASN A 430 -11.75 31.07 -1.17
N SER A 431 -11.82 29.92 -0.49
CA SER A 431 -12.24 28.65 -1.08
C SER A 431 -13.62 28.20 -0.58
N PRO A 432 -14.22 27.16 -1.20
CA PRO A 432 -15.44 26.53 -0.70
C PRO A 432 -15.26 25.92 0.70
N TYR A 433 -14.02 25.66 1.13
CA TYR A 433 -13.67 24.97 2.37
C TYR A 433 -13.61 25.88 3.60
N LYS A 434 -13.65 27.21 3.43
CA LYS A 434 -13.42 28.19 4.51
C LYS A 434 -14.22 27.96 5.81
N ASN A 435 -15.44 27.42 5.70
CA ASN A 435 -16.34 27.19 6.83
C ASN A 435 -16.24 25.76 7.41
N GLN A 436 -15.35 24.91 6.87
CA GLN A 436 -15.22 23.49 7.23
C GLN A 436 -13.82 23.14 7.77
N LEU A 437 -12.98 24.15 8.04
CA LEU A 437 -11.59 23.97 8.47
C LEU A 437 -11.44 23.46 9.92
N GLY A 438 -12.53 23.34 10.67
CA GLY A 438 -12.49 22.87 12.06
C GLY A 438 -11.88 21.47 12.20
N ASN A 439 -12.24 20.55 11.30
CA ASN A 439 -11.69 19.18 11.32
C ASN A 439 -10.21 19.15 10.92
N ALA A 440 -9.79 20.01 10.00
CA ALA A 440 -8.38 20.17 9.65
C ALA A 440 -7.55 20.65 10.86
N GLY A 441 -8.07 21.62 11.61
CA GLY A 441 -7.47 22.09 12.84
C GLY A 441 -7.34 21.00 13.91
N LEU A 442 -8.40 20.20 14.10
CA LEU A 442 -8.39 19.07 15.04
C LEU A 442 -7.40 17.98 14.61
N PHE A 443 -7.32 17.68 13.31
CA PHE A 443 -6.37 16.72 12.74
C PHE A 443 -4.93 17.13 13.04
N LEU A 444 -4.57 18.39 12.77
CA LEU A 444 -3.24 18.94 13.06
C LEU A 444 -2.91 18.89 14.56
N THR A 445 -3.87 19.25 15.43
CA THR A 445 -3.70 19.15 16.89
C THR A 445 -3.49 17.71 17.35
N ALA A 446 -4.22 16.74 16.78
CA ALA A 446 -4.07 15.33 17.12
C ALA A 446 -2.71 14.78 16.66
N LEU A 447 -2.25 15.16 15.48
CA LEU A 447 -0.95 14.77 14.95
C LEU A 447 0.20 15.28 15.83
N GLU A 448 0.13 16.55 16.24
CA GLU A 448 1.12 17.14 17.17
C GLU A 448 1.10 16.45 18.53
N THR A 449 -0.09 16.20 19.07
CA THR A 449 -0.27 15.53 20.38
C THR A 449 0.32 14.12 20.36
N ARG A 450 0.12 13.36 19.27
CA ARG A 450 0.61 12.00 19.11
C ARG A 450 2.04 11.91 18.55
N SER A 451 2.68 13.02 18.19
CA SER A 451 4.01 13.04 17.55
C SER A 451 5.11 12.26 18.28
N LYS A 452 5.05 12.18 19.61
CA LYS A 452 5.99 11.38 20.43
C LYS A 452 5.68 9.88 20.42
N GLU A 453 4.43 9.51 20.17
CA GLU A 453 3.95 8.12 20.17
C GLU A 453 4.04 7.48 18.78
N ILE A 454 4.04 8.29 17.72
CA ILE A 454 4.14 7.85 16.32
C ILE A 454 5.23 8.62 15.53
N PRO A 455 6.47 8.72 16.04
CA PRO A 455 7.50 9.55 15.42
C PRO A 455 7.93 9.09 14.02
N ASN A 456 7.87 7.78 13.71
CA ASN A 456 8.25 7.28 12.39
C ASN A 456 7.12 7.45 11.37
N LEU A 457 5.86 7.35 11.78
CA LEU A 457 4.71 7.61 10.91
C LEU A 457 4.73 9.04 10.36
N ILE A 458 5.16 10.01 11.16
CA ILE A 458 5.23 11.43 10.77
C ILE A 458 6.62 11.85 10.29
N SER A 459 7.54 10.91 10.04
CA SER A 459 8.87 11.24 9.52
C SER A 459 8.90 11.08 8.01
N PRO A 460 9.06 12.18 7.23
CA PRO A 460 9.08 12.12 5.78
C PRO A 460 10.34 11.44 5.29
N HIS A 461 10.26 10.88 4.08
CA HIS A 461 11.41 10.35 3.38
C HIS A 461 11.95 11.31 2.32
N LEU A 462 11.06 12.03 1.64
CA LEU A 462 11.40 12.91 0.54
C LEU A 462 11.02 14.36 0.85
N GLY A 463 9.88 14.57 1.48
CA GLY A 463 9.30 15.88 1.70
C GLY A 463 9.55 16.50 3.08
N ASN A 464 8.63 17.39 3.45
CA ASN A 464 8.49 17.86 4.81
C ASN A 464 7.52 16.97 5.60
N ARG A 465 7.58 17.10 6.92
CA ARG A 465 6.50 16.62 7.79
C ARG A 465 5.22 17.36 7.44
N VAL A 466 4.06 16.74 7.69
CA VAL A 466 2.76 17.43 7.62
C VAL A 466 2.86 18.83 8.23
N PRO A 467 2.43 19.89 7.50
CA PRO A 467 2.73 21.27 7.87
C PRO A 467 2.10 21.64 9.21
N VAL A 468 2.87 22.40 10.00
CA VAL A 468 2.39 22.98 11.25
C VAL A 468 1.73 24.32 10.94
N VAL A 469 0.47 24.30 10.49
CA VAL A 469 -0.31 25.52 10.27
C VAL A 469 -0.85 26.04 11.61
N SER A 470 -0.01 26.77 12.35
CA SER A 470 -0.31 27.23 13.71
C SER A 470 -1.65 27.95 13.85
N ASP A 471 -2.06 28.72 12.82
CA ASP A 471 -3.30 29.51 12.84
C ASP A 471 -4.57 28.65 12.62
N LEU A 472 -4.45 27.43 12.11
CA LEU A 472 -5.57 26.48 12.01
C LEU A 472 -5.69 25.58 13.24
N LYS A 473 -4.69 25.55 14.12
CA LYS A 473 -4.73 24.69 15.30
C LYS A 473 -5.90 25.10 16.19
N SER A 474 -6.72 24.11 16.55
CA SER A 474 -7.79 24.31 17.52
C SER A 474 -7.17 24.59 18.91
N ALA A 475 -7.46 25.76 19.48
CA ALA A 475 -7.10 26.05 20.88
C ALA A 475 -7.90 25.19 21.89
N THR A 476 -8.99 24.57 21.44
CA THR A 476 -9.79 23.63 22.22
C THR A 476 -9.07 22.27 22.27
N PRO A 477 -8.88 21.67 23.47
CA PRO A 477 -8.41 20.29 23.57
C PRO A 477 -9.29 19.38 22.72
N VAL A 478 -8.67 18.43 22.01
CA VAL A 478 -9.39 17.39 21.25
C VAL A 478 -10.03 16.41 22.23
N ASP A 479 -11.06 16.85 22.96
CA ASP A 479 -11.79 15.98 23.88
C ASP A 479 -12.90 15.26 23.11
N GLN A 480 -12.53 14.10 22.55
CA GLN A 480 -13.45 13.21 21.82
C GLN A 480 -14.63 12.74 22.69
N LYS A 481 -14.57 12.94 24.01
CA LYS A 481 -15.66 12.63 24.97
C LYS A 481 -16.85 13.58 24.85
N GLN A 482 -16.64 14.82 24.41
CA GLN A 482 -17.72 15.81 24.28
C GLN A 482 -18.49 15.71 22.96
N ASN A 483 -17.88 15.14 21.91
CA ASN A 483 -18.54 14.90 20.63
C ASN A 483 -18.24 13.48 20.11
N PRO A 484 -19.12 12.50 20.42
CA PRO A 484 -18.96 11.10 20.00
C PRO A 484 -18.90 10.90 18.48
N GLN A 485 -19.49 11.80 17.69
CA GLN A 485 -19.51 11.72 16.22
C GLN A 485 -18.28 12.36 15.55
N MET A 486 -17.44 13.07 16.29
CA MET A 486 -16.27 13.76 15.75
C MET A 486 -15.13 12.77 15.45
N ILE A 487 -14.84 12.59 14.16
CA ILE A 487 -13.69 11.82 13.65
C ILE A 487 -12.57 12.80 13.37
N VAL A 488 -11.49 12.71 14.15
CA VAL A 488 -10.37 13.66 14.07
C VAL A 488 -9.31 13.20 13.07
N ALA A 489 -9.09 11.89 13.01
CA ALA A 489 -8.27 11.23 12.00
C ALA A 489 -8.77 9.79 11.88
N LEU A 490 -8.49 9.17 10.74
CA LEU A 490 -8.84 7.78 10.48
C LEU A 490 -7.68 6.83 10.82
N PRO A 491 -7.98 5.52 10.99
CA PRO A 491 -6.95 4.49 11.07
C PRO A 491 -6.21 4.34 9.73
N ILE A 492 -5.00 3.79 9.81
CA ILE A 492 -4.12 3.60 8.65
C ILE A 492 -4.65 2.49 7.75
N GLY A 493 -4.64 2.73 6.43
CA GLY A 493 -5.01 1.73 5.42
C GLY A 493 -6.51 1.64 5.10
N GLY A 494 -7.30 2.65 5.50
CA GLY A 494 -8.75 2.62 5.42
C GLY A 494 -9.37 3.13 4.11
N ARG A 495 -8.63 3.82 3.23
CA ARG A 495 -9.23 4.52 2.07
C ARG A 495 -8.61 4.19 0.73
N VAL A 496 -7.31 3.99 0.66
CA VAL A 496 -6.60 3.79 -0.60
C VAL A 496 -6.18 2.33 -0.74
N LYS A 497 -6.71 1.68 -1.77
CA LYS A 497 -6.36 0.31 -2.16
C LYS A 497 -5.20 0.37 -3.16
N VAL A 498 -4.20 -0.47 -2.93
CA VAL A 498 -3.07 -0.69 -3.85
C VAL A 498 -3.30 -1.97 -4.63
N ASP A 499 -3.21 -1.90 -5.96
CA ASP A 499 -2.98 -3.07 -6.81
C ASP A 499 -1.50 -3.44 -6.73
N PRO A 500 -1.13 -4.60 -6.17
CA PRO A 500 0.27 -4.94 -5.95
C PRO A 500 1.02 -5.30 -7.26
N TRP A 501 0.29 -5.54 -8.36
CA TRP A 501 0.90 -5.93 -9.64
C TRP A 501 1.38 -4.73 -10.44
N ASN A 502 0.48 -3.76 -10.65
CA ASN A 502 0.71 -2.61 -11.52
C ASN A 502 0.79 -1.27 -10.75
N ASP A 503 0.73 -1.32 -9.42
CA ASP A 503 0.86 -0.19 -8.49
C ASP A 503 -0.23 0.89 -8.61
N LYS A 504 -1.34 0.60 -9.31
CA LYS A 504 -2.47 1.51 -9.40
C LYS A 504 -3.17 1.65 -8.05
N LEU A 505 -3.68 2.85 -7.82
CA LEU A 505 -4.43 3.21 -6.64
C LEU A 505 -5.90 3.41 -6.95
N ASP A 506 -6.76 2.77 -6.15
CA ASP A 506 -8.21 2.94 -6.17
C ASP A 506 -8.71 3.36 -4.80
N LEU A 507 -9.83 4.08 -4.74
CA LEU A 507 -10.52 4.35 -3.48
C LEU A 507 -11.37 3.16 -3.04
N ILE A 508 -11.27 2.82 -1.76
CA ILE A 508 -12.11 1.83 -1.10
C ILE A 508 -13.54 2.39 -1.02
N LYS A 509 -14.47 1.72 -1.69
CA LYS A 509 -15.90 2.03 -1.64
C LYS A 509 -16.53 1.38 -0.40
N SER A 510 -16.19 1.86 0.79
CA SER A 510 -16.82 1.42 2.05
C SER A 510 -17.91 2.40 2.48
N LYS A 511 -19.00 1.87 3.05
CA LYS A 511 -20.00 2.72 3.70
C LYS A 511 -19.45 3.17 5.06
N PRO A 512 -19.56 4.45 5.42
CA PRO A 512 -19.23 4.89 6.78
C PRO A 512 -20.02 4.07 7.79
N VAL A 513 -19.31 3.38 8.68
CA VAL A 513 -19.93 2.70 9.83
C VAL A 513 -20.04 3.75 10.94
N GLY A 514 -21.25 3.91 11.51
CA GLY A 514 -21.40 4.78 12.67
C GLY A 514 -20.56 4.25 13.83
N ALA A 515 -19.75 5.11 14.46
CA ALA A 515 -18.93 4.71 15.60
C ALA A 515 -19.83 4.25 16.75
N VAL A 516 -19.61 3.02 17.23
CA VAL A 516 -20.40 2.39 18.30
C VAL A 516 -19.76 2.65 19.68
N ALA A 517 -18.44 2.84 19.74
CA ALA A 517 -17.70 3.11 20.98
C ALA A 517 -16.50 4.07 20.78
N GLU A 518 -16.08 4.79 21.83
CA GLU A 518 -14.96 5.74 21.80
C GLU A 518 -13.64 5.09 21.34
N ARG A 519 -13.41 3.83 21.74
CA ARG A 519 -12.27 3.01 21.28
C ARG A 519 -12.22 2.79 19.77
N GLU A 520 -13.30 3.00 19.03
CA GLU A 520 -13.37 2.76 17.58
C GLU A 520 -12.89 3.97 16.77
N LYS A 521 -12.63 5.12 17.42
CA LYS A 521 -12.14 6.33 16.74
C LYS A 521 -10.69 6.20 16.25
N MET A 522 -9.88 5.33 16.86
CA MET A 522 -8.58 4.81 16.40
C MET A 522 -7.72 5.75 15.50
N PRO A 523 -7.44 7.01 15.91
CA PRO A 523 -6.75 7.95 15.03
C PRO A 523 -5.28 7.55 14.83
N PHE A 524 -4.85 7.39 13.58
CA PHE A 524 -3.49 6.94 13.24
C PHE A 524 -3.11 5.55 13.77
N GLU A 525 -4.11 4.71 14.05
CA GLU A 525 -3.86 3.37 14.56
C GLU A 525 -3.86 2.31 13.45
N VAL A 526 -3.09 1.26 13.71
CA VAL A 526 -3.00 0.09 12.84
C VAL A 526 -4.25 -0.78 13.02
N THR A 527 -4.86 -1.18 11.90
CA THR A 527 -6.04 -2.06 11.87
C THR A 527 -5.79 -3.34 11.08
N PRO A 528 -6.54 -4.44 11.32
CA PRO A 528 -6.44 -5.65 10.51
C PRO A 528 -6.85 -5.41 9.05
N PHE A 529 -6.25 -6.18 8.14
CA PHE A 529 -6.67 -6.22 6.75
C PHE A 529 -7.83 -7.18 6.53
N MET A 530 -8.86 -6.71 5.82
CA MET A 530 -9.98 -7.53 5.35
C MET A 530 -10.31 -7.16 3.89
N PRO A 531 -9.40 -7.41 2.93
CA PRO A 531 -9.63 -7.02 1.54
C PRO A 531 -10.81 -7.80 0.94
N TYR A 532 -11.63 -7.10 0.15
CA TYR A 532 -12.66 -7.73 -0.67
C TYR A 532 -11.98 -8.42 -1.87
N LEU A 533 -11.80 -9.75 -1.79
CA LEU A 533 -11.12 -10.50 -2.85
C LEU A 533 -12.05 -10.68 -4.06
N MET A 534 -11.48 -10.48 -5.24
CA MET A 534 -12.08 -10.77 -6.53
C MET A 534 -11.08 -11.61 -7.34
N ARG A 535 -11.58 -12.38 -8.31
CA ARG A 535 -10.71 -13.05 -9.27
C ARG A 535 -10.26 -12.06 -10.34
N TYR A 536 -9.15 -12.37 -10.99
CA TYR A 536 -8.66 -11.59 -12.10
C TYR A 536 -9.66 -11.62 -13.27
N GLY A 537 -9.89 -10.47 -13.90
CA GLY A 537 -10.78 -10.35 -15.04
C GLY A 537 -12.29 -10.30 -14.72
N THR A 538 -12.67 -10.45 -13.45
CA THR A 538 -14.05 -10.14 -13.00
C THR A 538 -14.20 -8.64 -12.78
N GLU A 539 -15.09 -8.00 -13.54
CA GLU A 539 -15.55 -6.65 -13.20
C GLU A 539 -16.29 -6.71 -11.86
N ALA A 540 -15.96 -5.79 -10.94
CA ALA A 540 -16.62 -5.70 -9.64
C ALA A 540 -18.12 -5.55 -9.84
N THR A 541 -18.88 -6.56 -9.43
CA THR A 541 -20.34 -6.48 -9.44
C THR A 541 -20.74 -5.28 -8.59
N LYS A 542 -21.52 -4.33 -9.14
CA LYS A 542 -22.03 -3.19 -8.34
C LYS A 542 -22.66 -3.76 -7.06
N PRO A 543 -22.25 -3.28 -5.86
CA PRO A 543 -22.78 -3.83 -4.62
C PRO A 543 -24.30 -3.74 -4.67
N ILE A 544 -24.96 -4.88 -4.54
CA ILE A 544 -26.41 -4.93 -4.34
C ILE A 544 -26.65 -4.08 -3.10
N ALA A 545 -27.29 -2.92 -3.31
CA ALA A 545 -27.82 -2.16 -2.20
C ALA A 545 -28.70 -3.15 -1.43
N ALA A 546 -28.28 -3.52 -0.22
CA ALA A 546 -29.16 -4.21 0.72
C ALA A 546 -30.32 -3.25 0.97
N SER A 547 -31.35 -3.36 0.14
CA SER A 547 -32.63 -2.72 0.32
C SER A 547 -33.11 -3.17 1.68
N ALA A 548 -33.31 -2.21 2.57
CA ALA A 548 -34.00 -2.42 3.81
C ALA A 548 -35.36 -3.06 3.48
N ALA A 549 -35.44 -4.38 3.60
CA ALA A 549 -36.71 -5.06 3.75
C ALA A 549 -37.19 -4.64 5.13
N THR A 550 -38.02 -3.59 5.16
CA THR A 550 -38.83 -3.25 6.32
C THR A 550 -39.63 -4.51 6.67
N PRO A 551 -39.53 -5.06 7.89
CA PRO A 551 -40.41 -6.13 8.29
C PRO A 551 -41.84 -5.58 8.27
N THR A 552 -42.67 -6.07 7.36
CA THR A 552 -44.10 -5.81 7.41
C THR A 552 -44.65 -6.52 8.64
N ASP A 553 -45.05 -5.73 9.62
CA ASP A 553 -45.77 -6.15 10.82
C ASP A 553 -47.00 -7.00 10.44
N PRO A 554 -47.13 -8.24 10.94
CA PRO A 554 -48.37 -8.98 10.78
C PRO A 554 -49.43 -8.39 11.71
N LYS A 555 -50.42 -7.70 11.12
CA LYS A 555 -51.62 -7.22 11.81
C LYS A 555 -52.23 -8.33 12.68
N THR A 556 -52.29 -8.08 13.98
CA THR A 556 -53.06 -8.82 14.96
C THR A 556 -54.56 -8.63 14.72
N GLY A 557 -55.17 -9.59 14.02
CA GLY A 557 -56.60 -9.81 14.05
C GLY A 557 -56.93 -10.85 15.11
N GLN A 558 -57.37 -10.43 16.30
CA GLN A 558 -58.12 -11.31 17.19
C GLN A 558 -59.25 -10.52 17.86
N ALA A 559 -60.45 -10.78 17.36
CA ALA A 559 -61.71 -10.41 17.97
C ALA A 559 -61.94 -11.26 19.23
N ALA A 560 -62.34 -10.61 20.31
CA ALA A 560 -62.78 -11.26 21.53
C ALA A 560 -64.20 -11.85 21.33
N PRO A 561 -64.47 -13.10 21.76
CA PRO A 561 -65.83 -13.59 21.94
C PRO A 561 -66.34 -13.20 23.35
N GLY A 562 -67.59 -12.74 23.43
CA GLY A 562 -68.12 -12.08 24.61
C GLY A 562 -68.84 -12.95 25.66
N LYS A 563 -69.14 -12.26 26.77
CA LYS A 563 -70.22 -12.45 27.77
C LYS A 563 -70.13 -13.65 28.73
N PRO A 564 -70.75 -13.58 29.94
CA PRO A 564 -71.93 -12.79 30.37
C PRO A 564 -71.71 -11.31 30.66
#